data_AF-A0A9P4MBV9-F1
#
_entry.id   AF-A0A9P4MBV9-F1
#
_cell.length_a   1.000
_cell.length_b   1.000
_cell.length_c   1.000
_cell.angle_alpha   90.00
_cell.angle_beta   90.00
_cell.angle_gamma   90.00
#
_symmetry.space_group_name_H-M   'P 1'
#
loop_
_entity.id
_entity.type
_entity.pdbx_description
1 polymer ?
#
loop_
_entity_poly.entity_id
_entity_poly.type
_entity_poly.pdbx_seq_one_letter_code
_entity_poly.pdbx_strand_id
1 'polypeptide(L)'
;MAPHAEERYPNGANGAGVVSQARDDLFVVNSPNVVYTDEEIRSKYTYRTTSISTGENGKFVATPKETVYDFKVDRKLPKTGVMLVGLGGNNGSTVTAGILANRRGLVWDTREGTQAANYYGSVIMASTVKLGTDAKTDKEINIPFHNLVPMVHPNDLVIGGWDLSGLDLAAAMDRAQVLEPSLKSLVRKEMATIKPLPSIYYPDFIAANQEGRADNLIPGSKACMDHVDHIRKDIRDFKAANDLDKVIVLWTANTERYADIIEGVNDTDENLLKSIEAGHEEISPSTVFAVACILEGTPFINGSPQNTFVPGAVKLAEKHGAFIGGDDFKSGQTKMKSALVDFLINAGIKLTSIASYNHLGNNDGLNLNSYKQFRSKEISKSNVVDDMVAANTVLYKEGEHPDHTVVIKYMPAVGDNKRALDEYYAEIFMGGHQTISIFNVCEDSLLASPLIIDLVLVTEMMTRVQWKAQSEADYAGFHSVLSVLSYMLKAPLTPPGTPVVNALAKQRAALTNIFRACVGLEPESDMTLEHKLF
;
A
#
# COMPACT_ATOMS: atom_id res chain seq x y z
N MET A 1 36.30 -5.01 -7.16
CA MET A 1 36.08 -5.01 -8.61
C MET A 1 35.39 -6.32 -8.97
N ALA A 2 34.09 -6.27 -9.25
CA ALA A 2 33.29 -7.41 -9.68
C ALA A 2 32.95 -7.21 -11.16
N PRO A 3 33.13 -8.21 -12.04
CA PRO A 3 32.78 -8.08 -13.44
C PRO A 3 31.29 -8.37 -13.66
N HIS A 4 30.65 -7.41 -14.34
CA HIS A 4 29.63 -7.57 -15.38
C HIS A 4 28.49 -8.58 -15.16
N ALA A 5 27.31 -8.06 -14.82
CA ALA A 5 26.05 -8.59 -15.30
C ALA A 5 25.84 -8.09 -16.75
N GLU A 6 26.38 -8.81 -17.72
CA GLU A 6 25.88 -8.75 -19.11
C GLU A 6 24.89 -9.88 -19.31
N GLU A 7 23.61 -9.63 -19.01
CA GLU A 7 22.56 -10.40 -19.65
C GLU A 7 22.36 -9.81 -21.05
N ARG A 8 22.76 -10.58 -22.07
CA ARG A 8 22.39 -10.32 -23.46
C ARG A 8 20.88 -10.40 -23.58
N TYR A 9 20.22 -9.26 -23.66
CA TYR A 9 18.83 -9.20 -24.12
C TYR A 9 18.77 -9.77 -25.54
N PRO A 10 17.88 -10.74 -25.82
CA PRO A 10 17.68 -11.18 -27.19
C PRO A 10 17.17 -9.99 -28.01
N ASN A 11 17.85 -9.70 -29.12
CA ASN A 11 17.31 -8.87 -30.21
C ASN A 11 15.99 -9.51 -30.67
N GLY A 12 14.88 -9.11 -30.05
CA GLY A 12 13.56 -9.66 -30.28
C GLY A 12 12.55 -8.54 -30.41
N ALA A 13 11.86 -8.49 -31.54
CA ALA A 13 10.80 -7.55 -31.79
C ALA A 13 9.78 -7.53 -30.63
N ASN A 14 9.40 -6.32 -30.18
CA ASN A 14 8.29 -6.10 -29.26
C ASN A 14 7.06 -6.90 -29.73
N GLY A 15 6.63 -7.94 -29.00
CA GLY A 15 5.45 -8.72 -29.40
C GLY A 15 5.45 -10.22 -29.14
N ALA A 16 6.51 -10.83 -28.61
CA ALA A 16 6.39 -12.17 -28.04
C ALA A 16 5.83 -12.04 -26.62
N GLY A 17 4.53 -12.30 -26.45
CA GLY A 17 3.90 -12.28 -25.13
C GLY A 17 4.68 -13.17 -24.16
N VAL A 18 5.12 -12.60 -23.03
CA VAL A 18 5.72 -13.40 -21.96
C VAL A 18 4.55 -14.10 -21.27
N VAL A 19 4.24 -15.31 -21.75
CA VAL A 19 3.36 -16.23 -21.03
C VAL A 19 3.99 -16.42 -19.66
N SER A 20 3.25 -16.14 -18.58
CA SER A 20 3.72 -16.50 -17.24
C SER A 20 3.97 -18.01 -17.27
N GLN A 21 5.24 -18.41 -17.26
CA GLN A 21 5.57 -19.81 -17.13
C GLN A 21 4.96 -20.30 -15.82
N ALA A 22 4.28 -21.45 -15.87
CA ALA A 22 3.86 -22.16 -14.68
C ALA A 22 5.06 -22.21 -13.74
N ARG A 23 4.94 -21.59 -12.56
CA ARG A 23 6.04 -21.51 -11.61
C ARG A 23 6.29 -22.93 -11.10
N ASP A 24 7.43 -23.50 -11.45
CA ASP A 24 7.96 -24.66 -10.74
C ASP A 24 8.04 -24.31 -9.24
N ASP A 25 7.67 -25.25 -8.37
CA ASP A 25 7.72 -25.07 -6.91
C ASP A 25 9.19 -24.82 -6.48
N LEU A 26 9.56 -23.54 -6.33
CA LEU A 26 10.93 -23.10 -6.06
C LEU A 26 11.52 -23.71 -4.78
N PHE A 27 10.67 -23.99 -3.78
CA PHE A 27 11.05 -24.67 -2.54
C PHE A 27 9.87 -25.41 -1.92
N VAL A 28 10.18 -26.32 -0.99
CA VAL A 28 9.21 -27.01 -0.12
C VAL A 28 9.69 -26.96 1.31
N VAL A 29 8.80 -26.69 2.27
CA VAL A 29 9.12 -26.75 3.70
C VAL A 29 8.97 -28.19 4.18
N ASN A 30 10.09 -28.85 4.47
CA ASN A 30 10.11 -30.20 5.04
C ASN A 30 9.97 -30.12 6.58
N SER A 31 8.73 -30.10 7.06
CA SER A 31 8.40 -30.02 8.49
C SER A 31 7.17 -30.86 8.80
N PRO A 32 7.11 -31.58 9.94
CA PRO A 32 5.90 -32.30 10.37
C PRO A 32 4.72 -31.37 10.65
N ASN A 33 4.96 -30.06 10.76
CA ASN A 33 3.95 -29.04 10.99
C ASN A 33 3.39 -28.44 9.69
N VAL A 34 3.84 -28.92 8.52
CA VAL A 34 3.42 -28.37 7.22
C VAL A 34 2.92 -29.47 6.32
N VAL A 35 1.76 -29.26 5.71
CA VAL A 35 1.17 -30.16 4.73
C VAL A 35 0.86 -29.36 3.47
N TYR A 36 1.42 -29.80 2.35
CA TYR A 36 1.10 -29.29 1.02
C TYR A 36 0.13 -30.25 0.34
N THR A 37 -0.95 -29.70 -0.21
CA THR A 37 -1.89 -30.39 -1.12
C THR A 37 -1.99 -29.56 -2.40
N ASP A 38 -2.66 -30.05 -3.44
CA ASP A 38 -2.85 -29.27 -4.67
C ASP A 38 -3.72 -28.03 -4.42
N GLU A 39 -4.62 -28.11 -3.44
CA GLU A 39 -5.58 -27.06 -3.11
C GLU A 39 -5.06 -26.06 -2.08
N GLU A 40 -4.28 -26.50 -1.09
CA GLU A 40 -3.93 -25.68 0.07
C GLU A 40 -2.59 -26.02 0.72
N ILE A 41 -2.03 -25.03 1.41
CA ILE A 41 -0.93 -25.17 2.36
C ILE A 41 -1.53 -25.07 3.76
N ARG A 42 -1.31 -26.09 4.59
CA ARG A 42 -1.64 -26.06 6.02
C ARG A 42 -0.36 -26.00 6.82
N SER A 43 -0.24 -25.03 7.71
CA SER A 43 0.91 -24.91 8.60
C SER A 43 0.48 -24.71 10.05
N LYS A 44 1.16 -25.38 10.97
CA LYS A 44 1.06 -25.11 12.40
C LYS A 44 2.21 -24.21 12.81
N TYR A 45 1.89 -23.07 13.43
CA TYR A 45 2.85 -22.03 13.79
C TYR A 45 2.69 -21.65 15.27
N THR A 46 3.79 -21.64 16.02
CA THR A 46 3.81 -21.21 17.43
C THR A 46 4.21 -19.75 17.51
N TYR A 47 3.24 -18.87 17.71
CA TYR A 47 3.48 -17.45 17.91
C TYR A 47 3.97 -17.19 19.34
N ARG A 48 5.19 -16.67 19.45
CA ARG A 48 5.84 -16.38 20.73
C ARG A 48 5.88 -14.88 20.97
N THR A 49 5.37 -14.46 22.12
CA THR A 49 5.35 -13.06 22.56
C THR A 49 5.68 -12.95 24.05
N THR A 50 5.74 -11.73 24.56
CA THR A 50 5.98 -11.47 25.98
C THR A 50 4.93 -10.50 26.49
N SER A 51 4.17 -10.87 27.51
CA SER A 51 3.31 -9.92 28.22
C SER A 51 4.07 -9.24 29.34
N ILE A 52 3.87 -7.94 29.50
CA ILE A 52 4.47 -7.13 30.55
C ILE A 52 3.39 -6.73 31.57
N SER A 53 3.69 -6.87 32.86
CA SER A 53 2.92 -6.28 33.95
C SER A 53 3.83 -5.50 34.90
N THR A 54 3.35 -4.39 35.45
CA THR A 54 4.10 -3.58 36.43
C THR A 54 3.66 -3.97 37.84
N GLY A 55 4.60 -4.45 38.67
CA GLY A 55 4.34 -4.75 40.08
C GLY A 55 4.25 -3.49 40.96
N GLU A 56 3.81 -3.66 42.22
CA GLU A 56 3.60 -2.55 43.17
C GLU A 56 4.84 -1.68 43.43
N ASN A 57 6.04 -2.21 43.20
CA ASN A 57 7.30 -1.50 43.34
C ASN A 57 7.81 -0.85 42.03
N GLY A 58 7.00 -0.82 40.97
CA GLY A 58 7.37 -0.30 39.65
C GLY A 58 8.23 -1.25 38.81
N LYS A 59 8.52 -2.47 39.29
CA LYS A 59 9.28 -3.48 38.54
C LYS A 59 8.42 -4.09 37.44
N PHE A 60 8.96 -4.16 36.23
CA PHE A 60 8.35 -4.95 35.15
C PHE A 60 8.54 -6.45 35.37
N VAL A 61 7.47 -7.21 35.19
CA VAL A 61 7.48 -8.67 35.10
C VAL A 61 7.19 -9.04 33.65
N ALA A 62 8.19 -9.61 32.98
CA ALA A 62 8.08 -10.09 31.61
C ALA A 62 7.74 -11.58 31.60
N THR A 63 6.57 -11.93 31.05
CA THR A 63 6.08 -13.32 30.99
C THR A 63 6.02 -13.78 29.53
N PRO A 64 6.90 -14.71 29.11
CA PRO A 64 6.80 -15.34 27.79
C PRO A 64 5.45 -16.04 27.62
N LYS A 65 4.85 -15.87 26.44
CA LYS A 65 3.58 -16.46 26.04
C LYS A 65 3.73 -17.14 24.70
N GLU A 66 3.09 -18.29 24.58
CA GLU A 66 2.99 -19.03 23.32
C GLU A 66 1.52 -19.17 22.95
N THR A 67 1.21 -19.01 21.67
CA THR A 67 -0.10 -19.30 21.11
C THR A 67 0.10 -20.07 19.81
N VAL A 68 -0.53 -21.23 19.71
CA VAL A 68 -0.44 -22.08 18.52
C VAL A 68 -1.57 -21.72 17.57
N TYR A 69 -1.19 -21.39 16.34
CA TYR A 69 -2.10 -21.12 15.25
C TYR A 69 -1.99 -22.19 14.18
N ASP A 70 -3.13 -22.58 13.63
CA ASP A 70 -3.18 -23.34 12.38
C ASP A 70 -3.51 -22.36 11.25
N PHE A 71 -2.60 -22.19 10.29
CA PHE A 71 -2.84 -21.45 9.05
C PHE A 71 -3.30 -22.38 7.95
N LYS A 72 -4.13 -21.83 7.06
CA LYS A 72 -4.61 -22.47 5.85
C LYS A 72 -4.57 -21.45 4.71
N VAL A 73 -3.82 -21.78 3.66
CA VAL A 73 -3.60 -20.91 2.50
C VAL A 73 -4.09 -21.61 1.25
N ASP A 74 -5.08 -21.05 0.58
CA ASP A 74 -5.54 -21.55 -0.73
C ASP A 74 -4.45 -21.31 -1.79
N ARG A 75 -4.04 -22.37 -2.50
CA ARG A 75 -3.01 -22.33 -3.55
C ARG A 75 -3.56 -21.91 -4.90
N LYS A 76 -4.87 -22.02 -5.13
CA LYS A 76 -5.48 -21.69 -6.42
C LYS A 76 -5.42 -20.18 -6.65
N LEU A 77 -4.74 -19.78 -7.72
CA LEU A 77 -4.64 -18.36 -8.10
C LEU A 77 -5.94 -17.91 -8.78
N PRO A 78 -6.63 -16.89 -8.25
CA PRO A 78 -7.86 -16.38 -8.85
C PRO A 78 -7.57 -15.44 -10.02
N LYS A 79 -8.45 -15.43 -11.02
CA LYS A 79 -8.47 -14.35 -12.00
C LYS A 79 -8.92 -13.07 -11.32
N THR A 80 -8.02 -12.10 -11.25
CA THR A 80 -8.18 -10.93 -10.38
C THR A 80 -8.30 -9.65 -11.18
N GLY A 81 -9.36 -8.90 -10.93
CA GLY A 81 -9.54 -7.54 -11.43
C GLY A 81 -9.15 -6.50 -10.40
N VAL A 82 -8.60 -5.39 -10.86
CA VAL A 82 -8.41 -4.17 -10.06
C VAL A 82 -9.22 -3.04 -10.67
N MET A 83 -10.03 -2.40 -9.84
CA MET A 83 -10.76 -1.18 -10.24
C MET A 83 -10.21 0.03 -9.50
N LEU A 84 -9.67 0.98 -10.24
CA LEU A 84 -9.06 2.19 -9.70
C LEU A 84 -10.06 3.35 -9.70
N VAL A 85 -10.30 3.96 -8.54
CA VAL A 85 -10.94 5.28 -8.49
C VAL A 85 -9.86 6.31 -8.79
N GLY A 86 -10.04 7.12 -9.84
CA GLY A 86 -8.99 7.97 -10.41
C GLY A 86 -8.13 7.26 -11.46
N LEU A 87 -8.73 6.34 -12.23
CA LEU A 87 -8.05 5.54 -13.26
C LEU A 87 -7.31 6.41 -14.29
N GLY A 88 -7.89 7.55 -14.67
CA GLY A 88 -7.29 8.51 -15.62
C GLY A 88 -6.32 9.50 -14.98
N GLY A 89 -5.98 9.34 -13.70
CA GLY A 89 -4.94 10.11 -13.02
C GLY A 89 -3.52 9.72 -13.44
N ASN A 90 -2.52 10.41 -12.89
CA ASN A 90 -1.11 10.11 -13.14
C ASN A 90 -0.77 8.67 -12.75
N ASN A 91 -1.11 8.26 -11.53
CA ASN A 91 -0.89 6.90 -11.04
C ASN A 91 -1.67 5.85 -11.86
N GLY A 92 -2.98 6.07 -12.08
CA GLY A 92 -3.84 5.10 -12.76
C GLY A 92 -3.41 4.82 -14.20
N SER A 93 -3.06 5.87 -14.95
CA SER A 93 -2.52 5.71 -16.31
C SER A 93 -1.12 5.06 -16.31
N THR A 94 -0.26 5.43 -15.36
CA THR A 94 1.11 4.91 -15.25
C THR A 94 1.14 3.42 -14.88
N VAL A 95 0.40 3.00 -13.84
CA VAL A 95 0.35 1.60 -13.43
C VAL A 95 -0.24 0.71 -14.52
N THR A 96 -1.25 1.20 -15.24
CA THR A 96 -1.86 0.48 -16.36
C THR A 96 -0.86 0.27 -17.49
N ALA A 97 -0.20 1.34 -17.95
CA ALA A 97 0.84 1.23 -18.98
C ALA A 97 2.02 0.36 -18.54
N GLY A 98 2.45 0.46 -17.27
CA GLY A 98 3.52 -0.36 -16.71
C GLY A 98 3.19 -1.85 -16.73
N ILE A 99 1.95 -2.23 -16.35
CA ILE A 99 1.49 -3.62 -16.43
C ILE A 99 1.42 -4.10 -17.88
N LEU A 100 0.88 -3.31 -18.80
CA LEU A 100 0.85 -3.67 -20.23
C LEU A 100 2.24 -3.86 -20.82
N ALA A 101 3.18 -2.98 -20.46
CA ALA A 101 4.56 -3.06 -20.92
C ALA A 101 5.25 -4.34 -20.43
N ASN A 102 5.10 -4.68 -19.15
CA ASN A 102 5.66 -5.90 -18.57
C ASN A 102 4.99 -7.16 -19.14
N ARG A 103 3.66 -7.17 -19.28
CA ARG A 103 2.90 -8.29 -19.89
C ARG A 103 3.39 -8.61 -21.31
N ARG A 104 3.75 -7.59 -22.07
CA ARG A 104 4.20 -7.72 -23.46
C ARG A 104 5.73 -7.84 -23.59
N GLY A 105 6.48 -7.83 -22.49
CA GLY A 105 7.94 -7.85 -22.50
C GLY A 105 8.54 -6.70 -23.32
N LEU A 106 7.97 -5.49 -23.21
CA LEU A 106 8.35 -4.38 -24.05
C LEU A 106 9.75 -3.86 -23.73
N VAL A 107 10.43 -3.45 -24.79
CA VAL A 107 11.72 -2.77 -24.78
C VAL A 107 11.60 -1.48 -25.58
N TRP A 108 12.17 -0.39 -25.09
CA TRP A 108 12.14 0.92 -25.74
C TRP A 108 13.48 1.65 -25.59
N ASP A 109 13.78 2.50 -26.56
CA ASP A 109 14.96 3.35 -26.49
C ASP A 109 14.67 4.62 -25.66
N THR A 110 15.61 4.98 -24.80
CA THR A 110 15.72 6.30 -24.18
C THR A 110 17.00 6.98 -24.67
N ARG A 111 17.25 8.23 -24.26
CA ARG A 111 18.49 8.91 -24.61
C ARG A 111 19.73 8.24 -23.98
N GLU A 112 19.57 7.51 -22.89
CA GLU A 112 20.63 6.77 -22.17
C GLU A 112 20.87 5.37 -22.72
N GLY A 113 20.01 4.89 -23.61
CA GLY A 113 20.08 3.56 -24.21
C GLY A 113 18.77 2.80 -24.12
N THR A 114 18.81 1.54 -24.48
CA THR A 114 17.64 0.67 -24.50
C THR A 114 17.25 0.23 -23.08
N GLN A 115 15.96 0.32 -22.76
CA GLN A 115 15.36 -0.07 -21.49
C GLN A 115 14.32 -1.18 -21.69
N ALA A 116 14.24 -2.10 -20.74
CA ALA A 116 13.23 -3.16 -20.70
C ALA A 116 12.20 -2.92 -19.59
N ALA A 117 10.96 -3.32 -19.84
CA ALA A 117 9.90 -3.27 -18.84
C ALA A 117 10.28 -4.08 -17.60
N ASN A 118 10.02 -3.52 -16.42
CA ASN A 118 10.27 -4.15 -15.13
C ASN A 118 9.27 -3.64 -14.08
N TYR A 119 9.33 -4.21 -12.88
CA TYR A 119 8.53 -3.81 -11.71
C TYR A 119 9.41 -3.24 -10.58
N TYR A 120 10.48 -2.51 -10.92
CA TYR A 120 11.33 -1.89 -9.88
C TYR A 120 10.52 -0.95 -8.97
N GLY A 121 10.88 -0.94 -7.69
CA GLY A 121 10.16 -0.21 -6.64
C GLY A 121 9.07 -1.03 -5.93
N SER A 122 8.61 -2.16 -6.51
CA SER A 122 7.69 -3.09 -5.85
C SER A 122 8.44 -3.98 -4.89
N VAL A 123 8.01 -4.04 -3.62
CA VAL A 123 8.62 -4.95 -2.63
C VAL A 123 8.30 -6.41 -2.93
N ILE A 124 7.13 -6.68 -3.52
CA ILE A 124 6.70 -8.05 -3.83
C ILE A 124 7.41 -8.57 -5.09
N MET A 125 7.53 -7.73 -6.13
CA MET A 125 8.05 -8.15 -7.43
C MET A 125 9.56 -7.97 -7.58
N ALA A 126 10.16 -7.00 -6.89
CA ALA A 126 11.57 -6.63 -7.08
C ALA A 126 12.42 -6.70 -5.81
N SER A 127 11.94 -7.39 -4.75
CA SER A 127 12.75 -7.67 -3.55
C SER A 127 12.84 -9.16 -3.25
N THR A 128 13.76 -9.52 -2.35
CA THR A 128 13.99 -10.89 -1.90
C THR A 128 13.72 -11.03 -0.40
N VAL A 129 13.51 -12.28 0.00
CA VAL A 129 13.46 -12.71 1.40
C VAL A 129 14.47 -13.82 1.62
N LYS A 130 15.13 -13.83 2.77
CA LYS A 130 15.98 -14.94 3.18
C LYS A 130 15.10 -16.16 3.46
N LEU A 131 15.37 -17.26 2.77
CA LEU A 131 14.72 -18.55 3.02
C LEU A 131 15.44 -19.30 4.15
N GLY A 132 16.76 -19.24 4.16
CA GLY A 132 17.62 -19.87 5.17
C GLY A 132 19.07 -19.86 4.72
N THR A 133 19.86 -20.80 5.24
CA THR A 133 21.28 -20.97 4.92
C THR A 133 21.51 -22.33 4.27
N ASP A 134 22.35 -22.39 3.23
CA ASP A 134 22.71 -23.64 2.58
C ASP A 134 23.57 -24.52 3.50
N ALA A 135 23.12 -25.75 3.74
CA ALA A 135 23.75 -26.66 4.71
C ALA A 135 25.17 -27.13 4.34
N LYS A 136 25.64 -26.90 3.10
CA LYS A 136 26.98 -27.31 2.66
C LYS A 136 27.96 -26.16 2.60
N THR A 137 27.47 -24.95 2.34
CA THR A 137 28.29 -23.78 2.01
C THR A 137 28.14 -22.63 2.99
N ASP A 138 27.18 -22.73 3.92
CA ASP A 138 26.83 -21.68 4.89
C ASP A 138 26.43 -20.34 4.24
N LYS A 139 26.09 -20.35 2.95
CA LYS A 139 25.64 -19.17 2.22
C LYS A 139 24.16 -18.93 2.47
N GLU A 140 23.79 -17.69 2.68
CA GLU A 140 22.39 -17.28 2.74
C GLU A 140 21.70 -17.52 1.40
N ILE A 141 20.57 -18.21 1.44
CA ILE A 141 19.70 -18.43 0.28
C ILE A 141 18.56 -17.44 0.37
N ASN A 142 18.53 -16.53 -0.59
CA ASN A 142 17.47 -15.55 -0.75
C ASN A 142 16.61 -15.92 -1.97
N ILE A 143 15.30 -15.84 -1.82
CA ILE A 143 14.34 -16.08 -2.91
C ILE A 143 13.56 -14.79 -3.22
N PRO A 144 13.01 -14.63 -4.44
CA PRO A 144 12.09 -13.53 -4.73
C PRO A 144 10.90 -13.54 -3.76
N PHE A 145 10.50 -12.36 -3.27
CA PHE A 145 9.45 -12.24 -2.24
C PHE A 145 8.15 -12.94 -2.68
N HIS A 146 7.71 -12.68 -3.91
CA HIS A 146 6.48 -13.26 -4.48
C HIS A 146 6.52 -14.78 -4.69
N ASN A 147 7.64 -15.45 -4.43
CA ASN A 147 7.75 -16.91 -4.47
C ASN A 147 7.56 -17.54 -3.08
N LEU A 148 7.50 -16.76 -2.00
CA LEU A 148 7.34 -17.28 -0.63
C LEU A 148 5.96 -17.94 -0.41
N VAL A 149 4.92 -17.42 -1.05
CA VAL A 149 3.54 -17.94 -1.06
C VAL A 149 2.99 -17.84 -2.49
N PRO A 150 1.96 -18.63 -2.87
CA PRO A 150 1.38 -18.57 -4.21
C PRO A 150 0.64 -17.23 -4.40
N MET A 151 1.25 -16.25 -5.07
CA MET A 151 0.68 -14.92 -5.31
C MET A 151 0.25 -14.73 -6.78
N VAL A 152 -0.82 -13.97 -6.99
CA VAL A 152 -1.17 -13.43 -8.31
C VAL A 152 0.00 -12.62 -8.87
N HIS A 153 0.22 -12.68 -10.18
CA HIS A 153 1.23 -11.87 -10.86
C HIS A 153 0.58 -10.59 -11.44
N PRO A 154 1.24 -9.42 -11.39
CA PRO A 154 0.66 -8.17 -11.91
C PRO A 154 0.34 -8.22 -13.41
N ASN A 155 1.08 -9.02 -14.19
CA ASN A 155 0.74 -9.25 -15.60
C ASN A 155 -0.64 -9.88 -15.80
N ASP A 156 -1.20 -10.57 -14.82
CA ASP A 156 -2.49 -11.26 -14.94
C ASP A 156 -3.68 -10.39 -14.48
N LEU A 157 -3.41 -9.18 -13.98
CA LEU A 157 -4.45 -8.27 -13.52
C LEU A 157 -5.26 -7.68 -14.67
N VAL A 158 -6.58 -7.73 -14.56
CA VAL A 158 -7.50 -6.99 -15.43
C VAL A 158 -7.77 -5.63 -14.78
N ILE A 159 -7.56 -4.53 -15.52
CA ILE A 159 -7.60 -3.17 -14.97
C ILE A 159 -8.83 -2.45 -15.51
N GLY A 160 -9.59 -1.84 -14.60
CA GLY A 160 -10.73 -0.98 -14.90
C GLY A 160 -10.88 0.12 -13.83
N GLY A 161 -12.02 0.78 -13.79
CA GLY A 161 -12.33 1.78 -12.76
C GLY A 161 -12.92 3.06 -13.30
N TRP A 162 -12.87 4.10 -12.47
CA TRP A 162 -13.63 5.34 -12.63
C TRP A 162 -12.72 6.56 -12.66
N ASP A 163 -13.12 7.64 -13.32
CA ASP A 163 -12.48 8.95 -13.22
C ASP A 163 -13.49 10.05 -13.48
N LEU A 164 -13.29 11.21 -12.86
CA LEU A 164 -14.07 12.41 -13.13
C LEU A 164 -13.90 12.92 -14.57
N SER A 165 -12.79 12.56 -15.21
CA SER A 165 -12.46 12.89 -16.58
C SER A 165 -12.70 11.71 -17.52
N GLY A 166 -13.42 11.95 -18.62
CA GLY A 166 -13.75 10.94 -19.64
C GLY A 166 -12.64 10.65 -20.65
N LEU A 167 -11.42 11.16 -20.42
CA LEU A 167 -10.28 10.85 -21.28
C LEU A 167 -9.96 9.35 -21.25
N ASP A 168 -9.72 8.77 -22.42
CA ASP A 168 -9.10 7.44 -22.50
C ASP A 168 -7.69 7.46 -21.90
N LEU A 169 -7.15 6.27 -21.59
CA LEU A 169 -5.87 6.19 -20.91
C LEU A 169 -4.67 6.61 -21.78
N ALA A 170 -4.78 6.65 -23.10
CA ALA A 170 -3.73 7.20 -23.94
C ALA A 170 -3.64 8.72 -23.78
N ALA A 171 -4.79 9.42 -23.81
CA ALA A 171 -4.88 10.84 -23.54
C ALA A 171 -4.52 11.18 -22.08
N ALA A 172 -4.93 10.34 -21.12
CA ALA A 172 -4.55 10.49 -19.71
C ALA A 172 -3.03 10.38 -19.50
N MET A 173 -2.38 9.42 -20.16
CA MET A 173 -0.93 9.23 -20.11
C MET A 173 -0.18 10.42 -20.74
N ASP A 174 -0.71 11.02 -21.80
CA ASP A 174 -0.15 12.26 -22.36
C ASP A 174 -0.30 13.46 -21.40
N ARG A 175 -1.46 13.59 -20.74
CA ARG A 175 -1.70 14.60 -19.70
C ARG A 175 -0.79 14.41 -18.49
N ALA A 176 -0.52 13.17 -18.08
CA ALA A 176 0.27 12.85 -16.90
C ALA A 176 1.77 13.20 -17.07
N GLN A 177 2.29 13.13 -18.30
CA GLN A 177 3.69 13.43 -18.63
C GLN A 177 4.73 12.66 -17.80
N VAL A 178 4.42 11.39 -17.48
CA VAL A 178 5.29 10.51 -16.69
C VAL A 178 6.19 9.66 -17.59
N LEU A 179 5.59 8.93 -18.53
CA LEU A 179 6.29 7.91 -19.31
C LEU A 179 7.04 8.48 -20.52
N GLU A 180 8.16 7.85 -20.84
CA GLU A 180 8.98 8.13 -22.03
C GLU A 180 8.15 8.08 -23.33
N PRO A 181 8.34 9.03 -24.27
CA PRO A 181 7.56 9.07 -25.52
C PRO A 181 7.63 7.79 -26.35
N SER A 182 8.77 7.10 -26.36
CA SER A 182 8.98 5.83 -27.05
C SER A 182 8.10 4.72 -26.44
N LEU A 183 8.12 4.57 -25.12
CA LEU A 183 7.23 3.65 -24.40
C LEU A 183 5.75 3.99 -24.64
N LYS A 184 5.37 5.28 -24.51
CA LYS A 184 3.99 5.74 -24.75
C LYS A 184 3.49 5.28 -26.12
N SER A 185 4.33 5.37 -27.15
CA SER A 185 3.98 4.97 -28.52
C SER A 185 3.71 3.48 -28.64
N LEU A 186 4.42 2.63 -27.90
CA LEU A 186 4.27 1.17 -27.94
C LEU A 186 2.97 0.68 -27.27
N VAL A 187 2.50 1.38 -26.23
CA VAL A 187 1.27 1.02 -25.48
C VAL A 187 0.04 1.83 -25.90
N ARG A 188 0.22 2.89 -26.71
CA ARG A 188 -0.84 3.86 -27.06
C ARG A 188 -2.13 3.21 -27.56
N LYS A 189 -2.02 2.22 -28.45
CA LYS A 189 -3.20 1.57 -29.07
C LYS A 189 -4.07 0.88 -28.02
N GLU A 190 -3.47 0.15 -27.10
CA GLU A 190 -4.19 -0.56 -26.04
C GLU A 190 -4.72 0.43 -24.99
N MET A 191 -3.89 1.39 -24.58
CA MET A 191 -4.31 2.45 -23.63
C MET A 191 -5.52 3.24 -24.15
N ALA A 192 -5.60 3.52 -25.46
CA ALA A 192 -6.75 4.23 -26.06
C ALA A 192 -8.07 3.44 -26.02
N THR A 193 -8.02 2.12 -25.82
CA THR A 193 -9.23 1.27 -25.66
C THR A 193 -9.79 1.28 -24.25
N ILE A 194 -9.02 1.76 -23.27
CA ILE A 194 -9.41 1.77 -21.86
C ILE A 194 -9.95 3.16 -21.54
N LYS A 195 -11.25 3.24 -21.27
CA LYS A 195 -11.94 4.47 -20.85
C LYS A 195 -12.44 4.32 -19.41
N PRO A 196 -12.20 5.31 -18.52
CA PRO A 196 -12.78 5.30 -17.19
C PRO A 196 -14.30 5.33 -17.23
N LEU A 197 -14.93 4.60 -16.31
CA LEU A 197 -16.35 4.72 -16.01
C LEU A 197 -16.64 6.10 -15.37
N PRO A 198 -17.88 6.63 -15.50
CA PRO A 198 -18.28 7.86 -14.83
C PRO A 198 -18.16 7.74 -13.32
N SER A 199 -17.66 8.77 -12.62
CA SER A 199 -17.45 8.73 -11.18
C SER A 199 -18.41 9.64 -10.41
N ILE A 200 -18.52 9.42 -9.11
CA ILE A 200 -19.21 10.29 -8.17
C ILE A 200 -18.39 11.59 -7.98
N TYR A 201 -19.06 12.75 -8.01
CA TYR A 201 -18.44 14.05 -7.77
C TYR A 201 -19.23 14.89 -6.78
N TYR A 202 -18.67 15.11 -5.59
CA TYR A 202 -19.18 16.07 -4.60
C TYR A 202 -18.18 17.24 -4.51
N PRO A 203 -18.49 18.42 -5.08
CA PRO A 203 -17.52 19.50 -5.27
C PRO A 203 -16.79 19.97 -4.00
N ASP A 204 -17.44 19.95 -2.83
CA ASP A 204 -16.85 20.43 -1.58
C ASP A 204 -15.72 19.53 -1.03
N PHE A 205 -15.65 18.27 -1.45
CA PHE A 205 -14.63 17.34 -0.93
C PHE A 205 -13.25 17.53 -1.55
N ILE A 206 -13.15 18.03 -2.78
CA ILE A 206 -11.87 18.25 -3.48
C ILE A 206 -11.66 19.74 -3.78
N ALA A 207 -10.49 20.11 -4.30
CA ALA A 207 -10.21 21.50 -4.61
C ALA A 207 -11.14 22.01 -5.73
N ALA A 208 -11.67 23.23 -5.60
CA ALA A 208 -12.55 23.83 -6.61
C ALA A 208 -11.91 23.94 -8.00
N ASN A 209 -10.57 23.98 -8.07
CA ASN A 209 -9.82 23.97 -9.33
C ASN A 209 -9.92 22.66 -10.12
N GLN A 210 -10.61 21.64 -9.59
CA GLN A 210 -10.90 20.39 -10.29
C GLN A 210 -12.21 20.43 -11.09
N GLU A 211 -13.04 21.47 -10.94
CA GLU A 211 -14.35 21.60 -11.62
C GLU A 211 -14.23 21.44 -13.14
N GLY A 212 -13.26 22.11 -13.77
CA GLY A 212 -13.04 22.03 -15.22
C GLY A 212 -12.56 20.67 -15.72
N ARG A 213 -12.19 19.74 -14.84
CA ARG A 213 -11.79 18.36 -15.17
C ARG A 213 -12.98 17.39 -15.12
N ALA A 214 -14.06 17.74 -14.44
CA ALA A 214 -15.18 16.87 -14.12
C ALA A 214 -16.22 16.84 -15.26
N ASP A 215 -16.03 15.98 -16.25
CA ASP A 215 -16.90 15.81 -17.43
C ASP A 215 -17.51 14.40 -17.56
N ASN A 216 -17.16 13.47 -16.68
CA ASN A 216 -17.57 12.06 -16.71
C ASN A 216 -18.17 11.64 -15.37
N LEU A 217 -19.41 12.06 -15.13
CA LEU A 217 -20.04 12.02 -13.81
C LEU A 217 -21.27 11.12 -13.75
N ILE A 218 -21.44 10.44 -12.61
CA ILE A 218 -22.73 9.88 -12.22
C ILE A 218 -23.63 11.05 -11.76
N PRO A 219 -24.89 11.17 -12.23
CA PRO A 219 -25.74 12.30 -11.88
C PRO A 219 -26.04 12.38 -10.39
N GLY A 220 -25.75 13.54 -9.78
CA GLY A 220 -25.98 13.83 -8.37
C GLY A 220 -24.81 14.59 -7.77
N SER A 221 -25.05 15.36 -6.70
CA SER A 221 -24.03 16.19 -6.04
C SER A 221 -23.91 15.98 -4.53
N LYS A 222 -24.68 15.04 -3.99
CA LYS A 222 -24.67 14.63 -2.58
C LYS A 222 -24.71 13.10 -2.48
N ALA A 223 -24.35 12.58 -1.33
CA ALA A 223 -24.48 11.15 -1.03
C ALA A 223 -25.94 10.68 -1.21
N CYS A 224 -26.10 9.47 -1.72
CA CYS A 224 -27.38 8.79 -1.82
C CYS A 224 -27.14 7.30 -2.02
N MET A 225 -28.17 6.49 -1.77
CA MET A 225 -28.10 5.05 -2.01
C MET A 225 -28.00 4.71 -3.51
N ASP A 226 -28.52 5.55 -4.40
CA ASP A 226 -28.37 5.35 -5.85
C ASP A 226 -26.90 5.39 -6.28
N HIS A 227 -26.08 6.27 -5.68
CA HIS A 227 -24.64 6.28 -5.93
C HIS A 227 -23.98 5.01 -5.40
N VAL A 228 -24.34 4.53 -4.19
CA VAL A 228 -23.84 3.25 -3.65
C VAL A 228 -24.18 2.12 -4.63
N ASP A 229 -25.45 1.99 -5.00
CA ASP A 229 -25.92 0.88 -5.84
C ASP A 229 -25.36 0.96 -7.27
N HIS A 230 -25.09 2.15 -7.80
CA HIS A 230 -24.39 2.32 -9.07
C HIS A 230 -22.98 1.73 -9.01
N ILE A 231 -22.18 2.10 -8.00
CA ILE A 231 -20.82 1.56 -7.85
C ILE A 231 -20.84 0.04 -7.64
N ARG A 232 -21.81 -0.47 -6.85
CA ARG A 232 -22.01 -1.92 -6.67
C ARG A 232 -22.34 -2.63 -7.99
N LYS A 233 -23.17 -2.01 -8.83
CA LYS A 233 -23.48 -2.53 -10.16
C LYS A 233 -22.24 -2.55 -11.05
N ASP A 234 -21.46 -1.47 -11.08
CA ASP A 234 -20.23 -1.39 -11.87
C ASP A 234 -19.21 -2.47 -11.48
N ILE A 235 -19.05 -2.74 -10.19
CA ILE A 235 -18.19 -3.84 -9.69
C ILE A 235 -18.67 -5.19 -10.22
N ARG A 236 -19.98 -5.47 -10.12
CA ARG A 236 -20.57 -6.74 -10.61
C ARG A 236 -20.45 -6.88 -12.12
N ASP A 237 -20.71 -5.82 -12.86
CA ASP A 237 -20.61 -5.81 -14.31
C ASP A 237 -19.17 -6.00 -14.78
N PHE A 238 -18.21 -5.32 -14.14
CA PHE A 238 -16.78 -5.51 -14.43
C PHE A 238 -16.32 -6.92 -14.12
N LYS A 239 -16.76 -7.49 -12.98
CA LYS A 239 -16.49 -8.88 -12.60
C LYS A 239 -17.01 -9.86 -13.64
N ALA A 240 -18.27 -9.71 -14.05
CA ALA A 240 -18.93 -10.59 -15.01
C ALA A 240 -18.36 -10.46 -16.43
N ALA A 241 -18.15 -9.23 -16.92
CA ALA A 241 -17.65 -8.96 -18.27
C ALA A 241 -16.24 -9.51 -18.51
N ASN A 242 -15.46 -9.69 -17.45
CA ASN A 242 -14.09 -10.17 -17.51
C ASN A 242 -13.91 -11.58 -16.92
N ASP A 243 -14.99 -12.27 -16.54
CA ASP A 243 -14.97 -13.61 -15.94
C ASP A 243 -14.01 -13.71 -14.74
N LEU A 244 -14.11 -12.75 -13.83
CA LEU A 244 -13.20 -12.60 -12.69
C LEU A 244 -13.70 -13.36 -11.46
N ASP A 245 -12.80 -14.03 -10.76
CA ASP A 245 -13.07 -14.64 -9.46
C ASP A 245 -13.14 -13.57 -8.37
N LYS A 246 -12.21 -12.60 -8.44
CA LYS A 246 -12.04 -11.53 -7.44
C LYS A 246 -11.90 -10.16 -8.09
N VAL A 247 -12.38 -9.15 -7.36
CA VAL A 247 -12.15 -7.74 -7.66
C VAL A 247 -11.54 -7.10 -6.42
N ILE A 248 -10.61 -6.16 -6.61
CA ILE A 248 -10.09 -5.27 -5.57
C ILE A 248 -10.30 -3.85 -6.05
N VAL A 249 -10.85 -3.00 -5.18
CA VAL A 249 -11.02 -1.57 -5.47
C VAL A 249 -9.95 -0.78 -4.74
N LEU A 250 -9.32 0.16 -5.44
CA LEU A 250 -8.30 1.02 -4.86
C LEU A 250 -8.55 2.49 -5.22
N TRP A 251 -8.57 3.36 -4.22
CA TRP A 251 -8.65 4.80 -4.39
C TRP A 251 -7.27 5.38 -4.69
N THR A 252 -7.11 5.95 -5.88
CA THR A 252 -5.94 6.74 -6.28
C THR A 252 -6.36 8.07 -6.91
N ALA A 253 -7.56 8.55 -6.60
CA ALA A 253 -8.09 9.82 -7.06
C ALA A 253 -7.55 10.98 -6.21
N ASN A 254 -8.02 12.19 -6.52
CA ASN A 254 -7.71 13.40 -5.78
C ASN A 254 -7.81 13.20 -4.26
N THR A 255 -6.89 13.83 -3.52
CA THR A 255 -7.00 13.93 -2.07
C THR A 255 -8.25 14.72 -1.72
N GLU A 256 -9.13 14.12 -0.91
CA GLU A 256 -10.29 14.82 -0.36
C GLU A 256 -9.91 15.54 0.95
N ARG A 257 -10.74 16.51 1.36
CA ARG A 257 -10.72 17.02 2.74
C ARG A 257 -11.13 15.91 3.71
N TYR A 258 -10.81 16.08 4.99
CA TYR A 258 -11.40 15.22 6.02
C TYR A 258 -12.89 15.50 6.14
N ALA A 259 -13.64 14.43 6.37
CA ALA A 259 -15.00 14.50 6.89
C ALA A 259 -14.97 14.67 8.41
N ASP A 260 -15.90 15.43 8.97
CA ASP A 260 -16.05 15.52 10.42
C ASP A 260 -16.62 14.21 10.98
N ILE A 261 -16.10 13.76 12.13
CA ILE A 261 -16.64 12.59 12.84
C ILE A 261 -17.72 13.08 13.80
N ILE A 262 -18.97 12.72 13.52
CA ILE A 262 -20.15 13.25 14.21
C ILE A 262 -21.00 12.08 14.75
N GLU A 263 -21.27 12.11 16.05
CA GLU A 263 -22.17 11.16 16.71
C GLU A 263 -23.57 11.21 16.07
N GLY A 264 -24.17 10.05 15.79
CA GLY A 264 -25.44 9.97 15.09
C GLY A 264 -25.36 10.08 13.56
N VAL A 265 -24.18 10.34 12.99
CA VAL A 265 -23.98 10.51 11.53
C VAL A 265 -23.09 9.41 10.95
N ASN A 266 -21.82 9.33 11.37
CA ASN A 266 -20.82 8.42 10.78
C ASN A 266 -20.02 7.63 11.82
N ASP A 267 -20.56 7.53 13.02
CA ASP A 267 -20.01 6.86 14.22
C ASP A 267 -20.37 5.37 14.33
N THR A 268 -21.48 4.95 13.72
CA THR A 268 -21.97 3.57 13.64
C THR A 268 -22.29 3.18 12.21
N ASP A 269 -22.32 1.89 11.92
CA ASP A 269 -22.69 1.39 10.60
C ASP A 269 -24.14 1.73 10.24
N GLU A 270 -25.07 1.64 11.20
CA GLU A 270 -26.46 2.05 10.96
C GLU A 270 -26.62 3.55 10.69
N ASN A 271 -25.92 4.40 11.45
CA ASN A 271 -25.97 5.85 11.24
C ASN A 271 -25.33 6.24 9.91
N LEU A 272 -24.21 5.60 9.54
CA LEU A 272 -23.53 5.85 8.27
C LEU A 272 -24.46 5.57 7.08
N LEU A 273 -25.15 4.43 7.07
CA LEU A 273 -26.08 4.07 6.00
C LEU A 273 -27.27 5.05 5.92
N LYS A 274 -27.84 5.45 7.06
CA LYS A 274 -28.90 6.47 7.10
C LYS A 274 -28.42 7.84 6.61
N SER A 275 -27.18 8.20 6.92
CA SER A 275 -26.57 9.46 6.49
C SER A 275 -26.31 9.49 4.98
N ILE A 276 -25.96 8.35 4.39
CA ILE A 276 -25.91 8.19 2.93
C ILE A 276 -27.31 8.38 2.33
N GLU A 277 -28.32 7.70 2.87
CA GLU A 277 -29.71 7.82 2.39
C GLU A 277 -30.24 9.26 2.46
N ALA A 278 -29.90 9.99 3.52
CA ALA A 278 -30.30 11.38 3.73
C ALA A 278 -29.44 12.41 2.94
N GLY A 279 -28.36 11.98 2.28
CA GLY A 279 -27.44 12.87 1.58
C GLY A 279 -26.72 13.87 2.48
N HIS A 280 -26.27 13.41 3.65
CA HIS A 280 -25.55 14.22 4.62
C HIS A 280 -24.21 14.73 4.05
N GLU A 281 -23.86 15.97 4.39
CA GLU A 281 -22.74 16.70 3.76
C GLU A 281 -21.36 16.18 4.15
N GLU A 282 -21.25 15.51 5.30
CA GLU A 282 -20.03 14.84 5.78
C GLU A 282 -19.86 13.39 5.29
N ILE A 283 -20.59 13.01 4.24
CA ILE A 283 -20.39 11.73 3.54
C ILE A 283 -19.65 11.99 2.22
N SER A 284 -18.37 11.62 2.19
CA SER A 284 -17.51 11.81 1.03
C SER A 284 -17.80 10.82 -0.11
N PRO A 285 -17.40 11.14 -1.36
CA PRO A 285 -17.37 10.15 -2.43
C PRO A 285 -16.57 8.90 -2.05
N SER A 286 -15.37 9.04 -1.46
CA SER A 286 -14.58 7.89 -1.01
C SER A 286 -15.32 7.00 0.00
N THR A 287 -16.12 7.58 0.90
CA THR A 287 -16.95 6.83 1.85
C THR A 287 -18.04 6.04 1.12
N VAL A 288 -18.66 6.62 0.10
CA VAL A 288 -19.66 5.92 -0.74
C VAL A 288 -19.03 4.73 -1.48
N PHE A 289 -17.83 4.91 -2.04
CA PHE A 289 -17.08 3.80 -2.66
C PHE A 289 -16.73 2.71 -1.65
N ALA A 290 -16.24 3.07 -0.46
CA ALA A 290 -15.90 2.11 0.59
C ALA A 290 -17.15 1.30 1.02
N VAL A 291 -18.28 1.97 1.26
CA VAL A 291 -19.54 1.30 1.60
C VAL A 291 -20.02 0.39 0.48
N ALA A 292 -19.98 0.83 -0.78
CA ALA A 292 -20.33 -0.02 -1.93
C ALA A 292 -19.47 -1.28 -1.98
N CYS A 293 -18.16 -1.16 -1.77
CA CYS A 293 -17.24 -2.30 -1.76
C CYS A 293 -17.51 -3.25 -0.60
N ILE A 294 -17.73 -2.73 0.61
CA ILE A 294 -18.07 -3.54 1.79
C ILE A 294 -19.37 -4.33 1.58
N LEU A 295 -20.40 -3.69 1.02
CA LEU A 295 -21.68 -4.34 0.73
C LEU A 295 -21.58 -5.41 -0.38
N GLU A 296 -20.58 -5.31 -1.27
CA GLU A 296 -20.27 -6.32 -2.29
C GLU A 296 -19.23 -7.35 -1.85
N GLY A 297 -18.73 -7.28 -0.61
CA GLY A 297 -17.65 -8.16 -0.14
C GLY A 297 -16.34 -8.00 -0.93
N THR A 298 -16.14 -6.83 -1.53
CA THR A 298 -14.97 -6.49 -2.35
C THR A 298 -13.96 -5.70 -1.51
N PRO A 299 -12.68 -6.10 -1.44
CA PRO A 299 -11.69 -5.33 -0.70
C PRO A 299 -11.54 -3.90 -1.21
N PHE A 300 -11.44 -2.93 -0.30
CA PHE A 300 -11.26 -1.51 -0.62
C PHE A 300 -10.00 -0.94 0.01
N ILE A 301 -9.14 -0.33 -0.80
CA ILE A 301 -7.87 0.24 -0.38
C ILE A 301 -7.88 1.76 -0.60
N ASN A 302 -7.62 2.55 0.43
CA ASN A 302 -7.48 4.00 0.34
C ASN A 302 -6.01 4.40 0.14
N GLY A 303 -5.66 4.80 -1.07
CA GLY A 303 -4.32 5.29 -1.42
C GLY A 303 -4.09 6.79 -1.14
N SER A 304 -5.08 7.49 -0.61
CA SER A 304 -5.06 8.94 -0.34
C SER A 304 -5.24 9.23 1.16
N PRO A 305 -4.96 10.45 1.65
CA PRO A 305 -4.86 10.70 3.09
C PRO A 305 -6.17 11.04 3.81
N GLN A 306 -7.28 11.24 3.09
CA GLN A 306 -8.56 11.54 3.74
C GLN A 306 -9.04 10.38 4.61
N ASN A 307 -9.80 10.69 5.66
CA ASN A 307 -10.36 9.75 6.62
C ASN A 307 -11.59 8.99 6.10
N THR A 308 -11.45 8.33 4.95
CA THR A 308 -12.51 7.51 4.32
C THR A 308 -13.13 6.51 5.31
N PHE A 309 -12.29 5.91 6.15
CA PHE A 309 -12.68 4.90 7.12
C PHE A 309 -13.13 5.51 8.44
N VAL A 310 -14.20 6.30 8.38
CA VAL A 310 -14.93 6.77 9.57
C VAL A 310 -15.38 5.60 10.45
N PRO A 311 -15.64 5.78 11.76
CA PRO A 311 -15.94 4.66 12.66
C PRO A 311 -17.09 3.77 12.17
N GLY A 312 -18.13 4.35 11.57
CA GLY A 312 -19.22 3.59 10.97
C GLY A 312 -18.81 2.71 9.79
N ALA A 313 -17.83 3.13 8.99
CA ALA A 313 -17.31 2.35 7.87
C ALA A 313 -16.47 1.16 8.35
N VAL A 314 -15.67 1.35 9.42
CA VAL A 314 -14.91 0.27 10.06
C VAL A 314 -15.86 -0.78 10.64
N LYS A 315 -16.88 -0.36 11.40
CA LYS A 315 -17.90 -1.26 11.95
C LYS A 315 -18.67 -2.00 10.85
N LEU A 316 -19.00 -1.33 9.76
CA LEU A 316 -19.67 -1.96 8.62
C LEU A 316 -18.78 -3.04 7.98
N ALA A 317 -17.48 -2.76 7.81
CA ALA A 317 -16.50 -3.71 7.29
C ALA A 317 -16.34 -4.93 8.22
N GLU A 318 -16.30 -4.73 9.54
CA GLU A 318 -16.29 -5.80 10.55
C GLU A 318 -17.55 -6.67 10.47
N LYS A 319 -18.74 -6.04 10.41
CA LYS A 319 -20.03 -6.73 10.31
C LYS A 319 -20.14 -7.60 9.06
N HIS A 320 -19.51 -7.19 7.96
CA HIS A 320 -19.54 -7.89 6.67
C HIS A 320 -18.32 -8.79 6.43
N GLY A 321 -17.34 -8.79 7.34
CA GLY A 321 -16.05 -9.47 7.13
C GLY A 321 -15.29 -8.99 5.89
N ALA A 322 -15.51 -7.74 5.47
CA ALA A 322 -14.92 -7.16 4.27
C ALA A 322 -13.57 -6.51 4.57
N PHE A 323 -12.59 -6.67 3.68
CA PHE A 323 -11.28 -6.06 3.88
C PHE A 323 -11.20 -4.60 3.49
N ILE A 324 -10.64 -3.80 4.37
CA ILE A 324 -10.29 -2.41 4.16
C ILE A 324 -8.82 -2.16 4.52
N GLY A 325 -8.17 -1.24 3.82
CA GLY A 325 -6.77 -0.87 4.07
C GLY A 325 -6.46 0.55 3.62
N GLY A 326 -5.53 1.21 4.28
CA GLY A 326 -5.19 2.61 4.06
C GLY A 326 -4.38 3.15 5.24
N ASP A 327 -3.94 4.40 5.27
CA ASP A 327 -4.22 5.48 4.33
C ASP A 327 -2.92 6.09 3.75
N ASP A 328 -3.04 6.65 2.54
CA ASP A 328 -2.02 7.42 1.80
C ASP A 328 -0.75 6.65 1.40
N PHE A 329 -0.43 6.58 0.10
CA PHE A 329 0.76 5.85 -0.39
C PHE A 329 2.09 6.34 0.21
N LYS A 330 2.89 5.45 0.78
CA LYS A 330 4.22 5.76 1.30
C LYS A 330 5.31 5.56 0.23
N SER A 331 5.41 6.53 -0.69
CA SER A 331 6.33 6.50 -1.85
C SER A 331 7.77 6.94 -1.52
N GLY A 332 8.09 8.23 -1.67
CA GLY A 332 9.45 8.78 -1.58
C GLY A 332 9.81 9.31 -0.19
N GLN A 333 9.54 10.60 0.05
CA GLN A 333 9.98 11.33 1.26
C GLN A 333 9.59 10.63 2.56
N THR A 334 8.31 10.29 2.74
CA THR A 334 7.83 9.69 3.98
C THR A 334 8.40 8.28 4.19
N LYS A 335 8.63 7.51 3.12
CA LYS A 335 9.25 6.19 3.20
C LYS A 335 10.68 6.31 3.73
N MET A 336 11.46 7.23 3.16
CA MET A 336 12.82 7.52 3.64
C MET A 336 12.82 8.01 5.09
N LYS A 337 11.92 8.93 5.44
CA LYS A 337 11.76 9.44 6.82
C LYS A 337 11.51 8.30 7.82
N SER A 338 10.56 7.41 7.53
CA SER A 338 10.21 6.29 8.41
C SER A 338 11.33 5.25 8.60
N ALA A 339 12.33 5.23 7.72
CA ALA A 339 13.54 4.42 7.88
C ALA A 339 14.64 5.18 8.61
N LEU A 340 14.86 6.45 8.26
CA LEU A 340 15.92 7.28 8.83
C LEU A 340 15.67 7.63 10.29
N VAL A 341 14.44 7.99 10.65
CA VAL A 341 14.07 8.33 12.04
C VAL A 341 14.22 7.11 12.95
N ASP A 342 13.75 5.94 12.51
CA ASP A 342 13.92 4.68 13.24
C ASP A 342 15.41 4.38 13.44
N PHE A 343 16.23 4.51 12.39
CA PHE A 343 17.68 4.34 12.49
C PHE A 343 18.33 5.28 13.52
N LEU A 344 18.05 6.59 13.44
CA LEU A 344 18.67 7.59 14.31
C LEU A 344 18.30 7.36 15.79
N ILE A 345 17.01 7.13 16.08
CA ILE A 345 16.54 6.91 17.45
C ILE A 345 17.11 5.60 18.02
N ASN A 346 17.14 4.51 17.24
CA ASN A 346 17.75 3.24 17.70
C ASN A 346 19.27 3.33 17.84
N ALA A 347 19.93 4.28 17.14
CA ALA A 347 21.35 4.58 17.32
C ALA A 347 21.63 5.48 18.53
N GLY A 348 20.61 5.87 19.31
CA GLY A 348 20.77 6.75 20.47
C GLY A 348 20.93 8.23 20.13
N ILE A 349 20.53 8.65 18.92
CA ILE A 349 20.61 10.03 18.44
C ILE A 349 19.24 10.70 18.62
N LYS A 350 19.19 11.81 19.36
CA LYS A 350 17.94 12.51 19.68
C LYS A 350 17.61 13.54 18.61
N LEU A 351 16.64 13.24 17.76
CA LEU A 351 16.06 14.25 16.86
C LEU A 351 15.32 15.31 17.67
N THR A 352 15.62 16.58 17.40
CA THR A 352 14.95 17.74 18.01
C THR A 352 14.21 18.58 16.97
N SER A 353 14.56 18.49 15.69
CA SER A 353 13.80 19.13 14.60
C SER A 353 13.81 18.31 13.31
N ILE A 354 12.66 18.31 12.62
CA ILE A 354 12.41 17.67 11.32
C ILE A 354 11.65 18.66 10.44
N ALA A 355 12.33 19.27 9.48
CA ALA A 355 11.72 20.17 8.51
C ALA A 355 11.56 19.46 7.16
N SER A 356 10.33 19.28 6.67
CA SER A 356 10.04 18.57 5.42
C SER A 356 9.31 19.44 4.40
N TYR A 357 10.03 19.95 3.42
CA TYR A 357 9.49 20.75 2.32
C TYR A 357 9.29 19.92 1.06
N ASN A 358 8.25 20.24 0.29
CA ASN A 358 7.93 19.57 -0.95
C ASN A 358 7.38 20.55 -1.98
N HIS A 359 7.72 20.34 -3.26
CA HIS A 359 6.97 20.95 -4.35
C HIS A 359 6.86 20.03 -5.56
N LEU A 360 5.73 20.11 -6.26
CA LEU A 360 5.36 19.28 -7.41
C LEU A 360 4.39 20.05 -8.33
N GLY A 361 4.36 19.69 -9.61
CA GLY A 361 3.61 20.40 -10.66
C GLY A 361 2.52 19.58 -11.34
N ASN A 362 2.29 18.34 -10.89
CA ASN A 362 1.21 17.48 -11.39
C ASN A 362 -0.15 17.84 -10.76
N ASN A 363 -1.21 17.12 -11.15
CA ASN A 363 -2.57 17.38 -10.65
C ASN A 363 -2.72 17.13 -9.15
N ASP A 364 -1.91 16.25 -8.54
CA ASP A 364 -1.89 16.09 -7.08
C ASP A 364 -1.46 17.39 -6.41
N GLY A 365 -0.34 17.98 -6.85
CA GLY A 365 0.11 19.29 -6.39
C GLY A 365 -0.93 20.40 -6.58
N LEU A 366 -1.61 20.41 -7.73
CA LEU A 366 -2.66 21.40 -8.02
C LEU A 366 -3.85 21.27 -7.05
N ASN A 367 -4.29 20.05 -6.75
CA ASN A 367 -5.37 19.79 -5.80
C ASN A 367 -4.95 20.15 -4.36
N LEU A 368 -3.72 19.79 -3.97
CA LEU A 368 -3.14 20.09 -2.66
C LEU A 368 -2.80 21.58 -2.47
N ASN A 369 -2.96 22.41 -3.50
CA ASN A 369 -2.82 23.87 -3.36
C ASN A 369 -3.98 24.51 -2.57
N SER A 370 -5.07 23.76 -2.36
CA SER A 370 -6.16 24.14 -1.46
C SER A 370 -5.87 23.68 -0.03
N TYR A 371 -6.15 24.55 0.95
CA TYR A 371 -5.82 24.32 2.36
C TYR A 371 -6.50 23.07 2.94
N LYS A 372 -7.79 22.85 2.68
CA LYS A 372 -8.54 21.70 3.24
C LYS A 372 -7.95 20.36 2.78
N GLN A 373 -7.55 20.26 1.51
CA GLN A 373 -6.93 19.07 0.93
C GLN A 373 -5.47 18.91 1.39
N PHE A 374 -4.72 20.01 1.52
CA PHE A 374 -3.38 20.00 2.12
C PHE A 374 -3.42 19.46 3.55
N ARG A 375 -4.40 19.88 4.37
CA ARG A 375 -4.51 19.47 5.77
C ARG A 375 -4.56 17.95 5.94
N SER A 376 -5.29 17.24 5.07
CA SER A 376 -5.31 15.77 5.04
C SER A 376 -3.90 15.19 4.89
N LYS A 377 -3.12 15.73 3.93
CA LYS A 377 -1.75 15.29 3.63
C LYS A 377 -0.74 15.71 4.70
N GLU A 378 -0.97 16.82 5.38
CA GLU A 378 -0.16 17.29 6.49
C GLU A 378 -0.23 16.31 7.67
N ILE A 379 -1.45 15.92 8.07
CA ILE A 379 -1.68 14.96 9.16
C ILE A 379 -0.96 13.63 8.89
N SER A 380 -1.17 13.01 7.71
CA SER A 380 -0.56 11.72 7.39
C SER A 380 0.96 11.74 7.32
N LYS A 381 1.56 12.89 7.02
CA LYS A 381 3.03 13.06 6.93
C LYS A 381 3.68 13.43 8.26
N SER A 382 2.93 14.04 9.18
CA SER A 382 3.44 14.44 10.49
C SER A 382 3.48 13.26 11.45
N ASN A 383 2.42 12.45 11.53
CA ASN A 383 2.28 11.41 12.56
C ASN A 383 3.21 10.19 12.39
N VAL A 384 3.98 10.13 11.29
CA VAL A 384 4.81 8.97 10.94
C VAL A 384 5.99 8.75 11.90
N VAL A 385 6.29 9.70 12.79
CA VAL A 385 7.42 9.63 13.73
C VAL A 385 7.01 9.35 15.17
N ASP A 386 5.71 9.44 15.48
CA ASP A 386 5.21 9.50 16.86
C ASP A 386 5.50 8.22 17.66
N ASP A 387 5.32 7.05 17.04
CA ASP A 387 5.56 5.75 17.68
C ASP A 387 7.05 5.52 17.99
N MET A 388 7.95 5.97 17.11
CA MET A 388 9.39 5.85 17.31
C MET A 388 9.89 6.78 18.44
N VAL A 389 9.36 8.00 18.51
CA VAL A 389 9.68 8.97 19.58
C VAL A 389 9.17 8.45 20.93
N ALA A 390 7.90 8.05 21.00
CA ALA A 390 7.29 7.52 22.21
C ALA A 390 7.96 6.24 22.74
N ALA A 391 8.53 5.42 21.85
CA ALA A 391 9.21 4.18 22.22
C ALA A 391 10.55 4.38 22.97
N ASN A 392 11.17 5.57 22.91
CA ASN A 392 12.48 5.80 23.49
C ASN A 392 12.45 6.84 24.62
N THR A 393 12.13 6.36 25.84
CA THR A 393 12.06 7.19 27.05
C THR A 393 13.43 7.63 27.59
N VAL A 394 14.54 7.18 26.98
CA VAL A 394 15.89 7.62 27.34
C VAL A 394 16.21 8.95 26.66
N LEU A 395 15.78 9.11 25.41
CA LEU A 395 16.00 10.34 24.63
C LEU A 395 14.86 11.36 24.84
N TYR A 396 13.63 10.89 24.97
CA TYR A 396 12.43 11.73 25.03
C TYR A 396 11.68 11.53 26.34
N LYS A 397 11.21 12.63 26.94
CA LYS A 397 10.24 12.57 28.03
C LYS A 397 8.86 12.17 27.50
N GLU A 398 7.98 11.74 28.39
CA GLU A 398 6.59 11.48 28.03
C GLU A 398 5.95 12.74 27.42
N GLY A 399 5.39 12.61 26.21
CA GLY A 399 4.81 13.71 25.45
C GLY A 399 5.82 14.69 24.81
N GLU A 400 7.13 14.43 24.90
CA GLU A 400 8.14 15.21 24.19
C GLU A 400 8.19 14.80 22.72
N HIS A 401 8.15 15.78 21.81
CA HIS A 401 8.26 15.57 20.36
C HIS A 401 9.29 16.55 19.77
N PRO A 402 10.00 16.16 18.69
CA PRO A 402 10.78 17.12 17.92
C PRO A 402 9.87 18.16 17.27
N ASP A 403 10.39 19.36 17.02
CA ASP A 403 9.73 20.31 16.13
C ASP A 403 9.57 19.64 14.75
N HIS A 404 8.35 19.55 14.24
CA HIS A 404 8.10 18.89 12.96
C HIS A 404 7.17 19.73 12.08
N THR A 405 7.71 20.20 10.95
CA THR A 405 6.97 20.99 9.96
C THR A 405 6.91 20.26 8.62
N VAL A 406 5.73 20.26 7.99
CA VAL A 406 5.51 19.71 6.65
C VAL A 406 4.98 20.81 5.74
N VAL A 407 5.61 20.99 4.58
CA VAL A 407 5.17 21.97 3.56
C VAL A 407 5.02 21.28 2.21
N ILE A 408 3.96 21.64 1.49
CA ILE A 408 3.74 21.26 0.08
C ILE A 408 3.37 22.51 -0.71
N LYS A 409 4.03 22.73 -1.86
CA LYS A 409 3.74 23.82 -2.78
C LYS A 409 3.51 23.32 -4.20
N TYR A 410 2.57 23.95 -4.88
CA TYR A 410 2.35 23.69 -6.29
C TYR A 410 3.32 24.50 -7.15
N MET A 411 4.12 23.80 -7.96
CA MET A 411 5.11 24.38 -8.86
C MET A 411 4.99 23.70 -10.23
N PRO A 412 4.17 24.24 -11.17
CA PRO A 412 3.82 23.56 -12.41
C PRO A 412 5.02 23.04 -13.22
N ALA A 413 6.12 23.81 -13.24
CA ALA A 413 7.28 23.54 -14.07
C ALA A 413 7.99 22.21 -13.78
N VAL A 414 7.83 21.63 -12.58
CA VAL A 414 8.47 20.34 -12.26
C VAL A 414 7.59 19.13 -12.63
N GLY A 415 6.33 19.33 -13.02
CA GLY A 415 5.42 18.26 -13.40
C GLY A 415 5.34 17.16 -12.33
N ASP A 416 5.46 15.90 -12.74
CA ASP A 416 5.46 14.74 -11.84
C ASP A 416 6.78 14.54 -11.05
N ASN A 417 7.84 15.30 -11.40
CA ASN A 417 9.14 15.26 -10.73
C ASN A 417 9.12 16.06 -9.42
N LYS A 418 8.42 15.52 -8.44
CA LYS A 418 8.35 16.08 -7.09
C LYS A 418 9.73 16.26 -6.48
N ARG A 419 9.97 17.41 -5.88
CA ARG A 419 11.19 17.70 -5.10
C ARG A 419 10.87 17.64 -3.62
N ALA A 420 11.63 16.87 -2.86
CA ALA A 420 11.57 16.77 -1.41
C ALA A 420 12.88 17.30 -0.81
N LEU A 421 12.76 18.21 0.15
CA LEU A 421 13.87 18.78 0.89
C LEU A 421 13.60 18.55 2.36
N ASP A 422 14.46 17.77 3.01
CA ASP A 422 14.33 17.43 4.42
C ASP A 422 15.58 17.85 5.18
N GLU A 423 15.39 18.43 6.37
CA GLU A 423 16.46 18.66 7.33
C GLU A 423 16.12 17.98 8.64
N TYR A 424 17.06 17.15 9.12
CA TYR A 424 16.99 16.47 10.41
C TYR A 424 18.08 17.06 11.30
N TYR A 425 17.67 17.75 12.36
CA TYR A 425 18.57 18.31 13.36
C TYR A 425 18.45 17.48 14.64
N ALA A 426 19.60 17.02 15.13
CA ALA A 426 19.67 16.13 16.27
C ALA A 426 20.72 16.57 17.29
N GLU A 427 20.43 16.32 18.56
CA GLU A 427 21.39 16.35 19.65
C GLU A 427 22.14 15.01 19.72
N ILE A 428 23.45 15.10 19.94
CA ILE A 428 24.35 13.97 20.12
C ILE A 428 25.18 14.14 21.40
N PHE A 429 26.18 13.27 21.59
CA PHE A 429 27.00 13.22 22.80
C PHE A 429 27.55 14.60 23.22
N MET A 430 27.46 14.89 24.53
CA MET A 430 28.05 16.08 25.17
C MET A 430 27.59 17.43 24.61
N GLY A 431 26.33 17.55 24.16
CA GLY A 431 25.77 18.80 23.62
C GLY A 431 26.21 19.10 22.19
N GLY A 432 26.85 18.13 21.52
CA GLY A 432 27.09 18.19 20.09
C GLY A 432 25.78 18.09 19.31
N HIS A 433 25.83 18.48 18.03
CA HIS A 433 24.69 18.36 17.13
C HIS A 433 25.09 17.68 15.83
N GLN A 434 24.13 16.98 15.23
CA GLN A 434 24.23 16.42 13.89
C GLN A 434 23.11 16.99 13.03
N THR A 435 23.45 17.46 11.85
CA THR A 435 22.48 17.92 10.84
C THR A 435 22.57 17.03 9.61
N ILE A 436 21.45 16.50 9.15
CA ILE A 436 21.34 15.76 7.89
C ILE A 436 20.37 16.51 6.97
N SER A 437 20.88 17.04 5.87
CA SER A 437 20.08 17.67 4.83
C SER A 437 19.96 16.73 3.63
N ILE A 438 18.73 16.45 3.20
CA ILE A 438 18.43 15.52 2.11
C ILE A 438 17.69 16.29 1.01
N PHE A 439 18.20 16.20 -0.22
CA PHE A 439 17.50 16.62 -1.43
C PHE A 439 17.14 15.38 -2.24
N ASN A 440 15.83 15.12 -2.41
CA ASN A 440 15.32 13.97 -3.12
C ASN A 440 14.46 14.41 -4.31
N VAL A 441 14.79 13.90 -5.50
CA VAL A 441 13.97 14.05 -6.70
C VAL A 441 13.18 12.75 -6.88
N CYS A 442 11.86 12.86 -6.73
CA CYS A 442 10.94 11.74 -6.77
C CYS A 442 10.07 11.87 -8.01
N GLU A 443 10.18 10.93 -8.94
CA GLU A 443 9.14 10.71 -9.96
C GLU A 443 7.95 10.05 -9.27
N ASP A 444 6.97 10.86 -8.86
CA ASP A 444 6.01 10.45 -7.83
C ASP A 444 5.13 9.29 -8.31
N SER A 445 4.71 9.31 -9.57
CA SER A 445 3.90 8.25 -10.17
C SER A 445 4.67 6.96 -10.39
N LEU A 446 5.96 7.03 -10.74
CA LEU A 446 6.81 5.84 -10.87
C LEU A 446 7.14 5.22 -9.51
N LEU A 447 7.15 6.01 -8.43
CA LEU A 447 7.28 5.48 -7.07
C LEU A 447 5.95 4.97 -6.49
N ALA A 448 4.81 5.57 -6.86
CA ALA A 448 3.49 5.18 -6.37
C ALA A 448 2.92 3.95 -7.09
N SER A 449 3.13 3.81 -8.41
CA SER A 449 2.57 2.71 -9.21
C SER A 449 2.98 1.32 -8.71
N PRO A 450 4.25 1.06 -8.33
CA PRO A 450 4.63 -0.23 -7.73
C PRO A 450 3.99 -0.48 -6.36
N LEU A 451 3.68 0.56 -5.59
CA LEU A 451 2.95 0.41 -4.32
C LEU A 451 1.48 0.02 -4.55
N ILE A 452 0.85 0.57 -5.59
CA ILE A 452 -0.50 0.14 -6.00
C ILE A 452 -0.49 -1.34 -6.32
N ILE A 453 0.51 -1.81 -7.07
CA ILE A 453 0.70 -3.23 -7.37
C ILE A 453 0.85 -4.03 -6.06
N ASP A 454 1.78 -3.65 -5.19
CA ASP A 454 2.02 -4.36 -3.93
C ASP A 454 0.77 -4.43 -3.05
N LEU A 455 0.02 -3.33 -2.93
CA LEU A 455 -1.23 -3.26 -2.18
C LEU A 455 -2.28 -4.23 -2.71
N VAL A 456 -2.46 -4.30 -4.02
CA VAL A 456 -3.40 -5.22 -4.68
C VAL A 456 -2.97 -6.67 -4.47
N LEU A 457 -1.69 -6.99 -4.70
CA LEU A 457 -1.18 -8.36 -4.59
C LEU A 457 -1.23 -8.89 -3.15
N VAL A 458 -0.85 -8.07 -2.17
CA VAL A 458 -0.93 -8.46 -0.76
C VAL A 458 -2.39 -8.59 -0.33
N THR A 459 -3.26 -7.67 -0.71
CA THR A 459 -4.70 -7.75 -0.38
C THR A 459 -5.34 -8.99 -0.97
N GLU A 460 -5.04 -9.34 -2.22
CA GLU A 460 -5.49 -10.60 -2.84
C GLU A 460 -5.00 -11.79 -2.01
N MET A 461 -3.71 -11.85 -1.68
CA MET A 461 -3.15 -12.94 -0.87
C MET A 461 -3.89 -13.06 0.47
N MET A 462 -4.15 -11.96 1.17
CA MET A 462 -4.86 -11.97 2.45
C MET A 462 -6.29 -12.52 2.35
N THR A 463 -6.95 -12.42 1.19
CA THR A 463 -8.27 -13.06 0.97
C THR A 463 -8.23 -14.58 0.86
N ARG A 464 -7.03 -15.17 0.74
CA ARG A 464 -6.80 -16.63 0.71
C ARG A 464 -6.14 -17.18 1.96
N VAL A 465 -5.72 -16.31 2.88
CA VAL A 465 -5.14 -16.74 4.15
C VAL A 465 -6.24 -16.80 5.20
N GLN A 466 -6.40 -17.99 5.77
CA GLN A 466 -7.23 -18.22 6.93
C GLN A 466 -6.39 -18.76 8.07
N TRP A 467 -6.82 -18.50 9.30
CA TRP A 467 -6.15 -18.97 10.49
C TRP A 467 -7.17 -19.34 11.56
N LYS A 468 -6.73 -20.10 12.55
CA LYS A 468 -7.45 -20.29 13.81
C LYS A 468 -6.48 -20.50 14.95
N ALA A 469 -6.83 -20.02 16.14
CA ALA A 469 -6.13 -20.44 17.34
C ALA A 469 -6.45 -21.92 17.62
N GLN A 470 -5.54 -22.67 18.22
CA GLN A 470 -5.81 -24.08 18.58
C GLN A 470 -7.03 -24.23 19.53
N SER A 471 -7.35 -23.18 20.28
CA SER A 471 -8.54 -23.10 21.14
C SER A 471 -9.86 -22.88 20.38
N GLU A 472 -9.80 -22.59 19.08
CA GLU A 472 -10.95 -22.27 18.24
C GLU A 472 -11.27 -23.43 17.27
N ALA A 473 -12.56 -23.60 16.97
CA ALA A 473 -13.02 -24.67 16.09
C ALA A 473 -12.81 -24.32 14.61
N ASP A 474 -13.21 -23.11 14.22
CA ASP A 474 -13.37 -22.68 12.84
C ASP A 474 -12.23 -21.78 12.36
N TYR A 475 -11.92 -21.87 11.07
CA TYR A 475 -10.98 -20.97 10.41
C TYR A 475 -11.66 -19.63 10.11
N ALA A 476 -10.96 -18.53 10.39
CA ALA A 476 -11.38 -17.18 10.07
C ALA A 476 -10.34 -16.49 9.18
N GLY A 477 -10.78 -15.44 8.46
CA GLY A 477 -9.86 -14.51 7.81
C GLY A 477 -9.12 -13.64 8.83
N PHE A 478 -8.24 -12.77 8.34
CA PHE A 478 -7.69 -11.70 9.16
C PHE A 478 -8.78 -10.70 9.58
N HIS A 479 -8.45 -9.81 10.51
CA HIS A 479 -9.30 -8.68 10.84
C HIS A 479 -9.62 -7.85 9.58
N SER A 480 -10.82 -7.30 9.50
CA SER A 480 -11.30 -6.48 8.37
C SER A 480 -10.34 -5.34 8.01
N VAL A 481 -9.69 -4.74 9.02
CA VAL A 481 -8.59 -3.78 8.82
C VAL A 481 -7.27 -4.52 8.55
N LEU A 482 -6.78 -4.46 7.31
CA LEU A 482 -5.54 -5.12 6.88
C LEU A 482 -4.28 -4.29 7.21
N SER A 483 -3.91 -4.22 8.49
CA SER A 483 -2.69 -3.52 8.93
C SER A 483 -1.39 -4.11 8.36
N VAL A 484 -1.42 -5.32 7.80
CA VAL A 484 -0.29 -5.92 7.06
C VAL A 484 0.14 -5.07 5.85
N LEU A 485 -0.74 -4.19 5.35
CA LEU A 485 -0.47 -3.28 4.24
C LEU A 485 0.37 -2.05 4.63
N SER A 486 0.67 -1.87 5.92
CA SER A 486 1.30 -0.66 6.47
C SER A 486 2.64 -0.27 5.82
N TYR A 487 3.39 -1.23 5.28
CA TYR A 487 4.65 -0.95 4.58
C TYR A 487 4.46 0.01 3.39
N MET A 488 3.31 -0.06 2.73
CA MET A 488 2.97 0.75 1.55
C MET A 488 2.22 2.04 1.90
N LEU A 489 1.89 2.29 3.18
CA LEU A 489 0.95 3.35 3.61
C LEU A 489 1.59 4.28 4.66
N LYS A 490 1.23 5.57 4.63
CA LYS A 490 1.84 6.60 5.50
C LYS A 490 1.17 6.67 6.87
N ALA A 491 -0.15 6.59 6.89
CA ALA A 491 -0.96 6.62 8.10
C ALA A 491 -1.75 5.31 8.19
N PRO A 492 -1.10 4.20 8.58
CA PRO A 492 -1.75 2.90 8.50
C PRO A 492 -2.93 2.81 9.46
N LEU A 493 -4.09 2.43 8.92
CA LEU A 493 -5.27 2.05 9.68
C LEU A 493 -4.97 0.75 10.42
N THR A 494 -5.29 0.71 11.71
CA THR A 494 -5.10 -0.47 12.56
C THR A 494 -6.43 -0.93 13.15
N PRO A 495 -6.56 -2.24 13.50
CA PRO A 495 -7.70 -2.72 14.25
C PRO A 495 -7.95 -1.88 15.52
N PRO A 496 -9.21 -1.61 15.90
CA PRO A 496 -9.52 -0.79 17.06
C PRO A 496 -8.77 -1.25 18.33
N GLY A 497 -8.13 -0.32 19.02
CA GLY A 497 -7.37 -0.60 20.25
C GLY A 497 -5.96 -1.18 20.04
N THR A 498 -5.48 -1.28 18.80
CA THR A 498 -4.10 -1.74 18.50
C THR A 498 -3.16 -0.59 18.12
N PRO A 499 -1.87 -0.65 18.49
CA PRO A 499 -0.93 0.43 18.23
C PRO A 499 -0.59 0.56 16.74
N VAL A 500 -0.37 1.80 16.31
CA VAL A 500 0.19 2.13 14.99
C VAL A 500 1.70 1.93 15.02
N VAL A 501 2.25 1.26 14.00
CA VAL A 501 3.70 1.09 13.82
C VAL A 501 4.08 1.72 12.49
N ASN A 502 4.91 2.75 12.49
CA ASN A 502 5.33 3.47 11.27
C ASN A 502 6.74 3.09 10.79
N ALA A 503 7.58 2.59 11.69
CA ALA A 503 8.96 2.20 11.38
C ALA A 503 9.01 1.18 10.22
N LEU A 504 9.66 1.58 9.12
CA LEU A 504 9.58 0.86 7.84
C LEU A 504 10.12 -0.57 7.92
N ALA A 505 11.22 -0.77 8.64
CA ALA A 505 11.84 -2.08 8.81
C ALA A 505 10.93 -3.05 9.58
N LYS A 506 10.28 -2.57 10.64
CA LYS A 506 9.32 -3.36 11.45
C LYS A 506 8.11 -3.78 10.61
N GLN A 507 7.59 -2.88 9.78
CA GLN A 507 6.48 -3.20 8.88
C GLN A 507 6.87 -4.25 7.82
N ARG A 508 8.07 -4.13 7.22
CA ARG A 508 8.57 -5.15 6.28
C ARG A 508 8.74 -6.50 6.97
N ALA A 509 9.32 -6.51 8.18
CA ALA A 509 9.49 -7.72 8.97
C ALA A 509 8.14 -8.38 9.29
N ALA A 510 7.13 -7.61 9.69
CA ALA A 510 5.78 -8.12 9.93
C ALA A 510 5.17 -8.78 8.69
N LEU A 511 5.21 -8.10 7.54
CA LEU A 511 4.72 -8.65 6.26
C LEU A 511 5.44 -9.96 5.90
N THR A 512 6.78 -9.96 5.92
CA THR A 512 7.58 -11.16 5.64
C THR A 512 7.27 -12.30 6.60
N ASN A 513 7.19 -12.02 7.90
CA ASN A 513 7.01 -13.04 8.93
C ASN A 513 5.61 -13.65 8.91
N ILE A 514 4.57 -12.88 8.56
CA ILE A 514 3.23 -13.44 8.32
C ILE A 514 3.27 -14.46 7.18
N PHE A 515 3.94 -14.13 6.06
CA PHE A 515 4.03 -15.06 4.93
C PHE A 515 4.95 -16.26 5.20
N ARG A 516 5.98 -16.09 6.03
CA ARG A 516 6.78 -17.22 6.54
C ARG A 516 5.95 -18.15 7.41
N ALA A 517 5.14 -17.61 8.33
CA ALA A 517 4.23 -18.40 9.16
C ALA A 517 3.21 -19.19 8.31
N CYS A 518 2.70 -18.59 7.23
CA CYS A 518 1.80 -19.24 6.27
C CYS A 518 2.39 -20.50 5.62
N VAL A 519 3.72 -20.63 5.54
CA VAL A 519 4.42 -21.83 5.05
C VAL A 519 5.12 -22.61 6.17
N GLY A 520 4.89 -22.25 7.43
CA GLY A 520 5.44 -22.93 8.61
C GLY A 520 6.92 -22.65 8.91
N LEU A 521 7.45 -21.54 8.40
CA LEU A 521 8.79 -21.05 8.72
C LEU A 521 8.73 -20.05 9.89
N GLU A 522 9.70 -20.14 10.78
CA GLU A 522 9.87 -19.20 11.90
C GLU A 522 10.37 -17.82 11.39
N PRO A 523 10.15 -16.72 12.14
CA PRO A 523 10.76 -15.44 11.85
C PRO A 523 12.29 -15.52 11.77
N GLU A 524 12.90 -14.75 10.87
CA GLU A 524 14.34 -14.58 10.88
C GLU A 524 14.75 -13.80 12.14
N SER A 525 15.72 -14.33 12.89
CA SER A 525 16.18 -13.77 14.17
C SER A 525 17.52 -13.03 14.07
N ASP A 526 18.23 -13.20 12.95
CA ASP A 526 19.57 -12.64 12.70
C ASP A 526 20.62 -12.96 13.78
N MET A 527 20.35 -13.93 14.65
CA MET A 527 21.27 -14.26 15.74
C MET A 527 22.54 -14.97 15.27
N THR A 528 22.48 -15.72 14.16
CA THR A 528 23.62 -16.44 13.55
C THR A 528 24.44 -17.25 14.56
N LEU A 529 23.76 -17.91 15.51
CA LEU A 529 24.41 -18.61 16.64
C LEU A 529 25.30 -19.76 16.18
N GLU A 530 24.95 -20.39 15.06
CA GLU A 530 25.74 -21.39 14.36
C GLU A 530 27.17 -20.91 14.01
N HIS A 531 27.39 -19.59 13.88
CA HIS A 531 28.70 -18.98 13.63
C HIS A 531 29.32 -18.32 14.86
N LYS A 532 28.62 -18.32 16.01
CA LYS A 532 29.04 -17.62 17.24
C LYS A 532 29.29 -18.55 18.43
N LEU A 533 28.71 -19.75 18.42
CA LEU A 533 28.79 -20.72 19.52
C LEU A 533 29.81 -21.84 19.28
N PHE A 534 30.21 -22.05 18.02
CA PHE A 534 31.17 -23.06 17.56
C PHE A 534 32.12 -22.39 16.59
#